data_AF-A0AAD6PB37-F1
#
_entry.id   AF-A0AAD6PB37-F1
#
_cell.length_a   1.000
_cell.length_b   1.000
_cell.length_c   1.000
_cell.angle_alpha   90.00
_cell.angle_beta   90.00
_cell.angle_gamma   90.00
#
_symmetry.space_group_name_H-M   'P 1'
#
loop_
_entity.id
_entity.type
_entity.pdbx_description
1 polymer ?
#
loop_
_entity_poly.entity_id
_entity_poly.type
_entity_poly.pdbx_seq_one_letter_code
_entity_poly.pdbx_strand_id
1 'polypeptide(L)'
;MATELEELVGFLSSPSPPVKKAAVEIVRDLPGSEDGLLSLSKHASTVLPSLSQLLKDKKEVSEPAAEVLIDLSLNFNVAAKMVEMGMIKTAMDVLYKPDSSITRLLVMLLVNLTQLDSGIVSLLQIEDEKMQRAICYEAVQEAGLRAFWSVNGPCILQVGYEDEEDPQVMEAI
;
A
#
# COMPACT_ATOMS: atom_id res chain seq x y z
N MET A 1 27.68 4.84 16.68
CA MET A 1 27.16 6.08 16.09
C MET A 1 25.89 5.70 15.35
N ALA A 2 24.84 6.51 15.45
CA ALA A 2 23.66 6.31 14.63
C ALA A 2 24.05 6.48 13.15
N THR A 3 23.47 5.71 12.26
CA THR A 3 23.63 5.95 10.81
C THR A 3 22.83 7.19 10.40
N GLU A 4 23.18 7.81 9.27
CA GLU A 4 22.43 8.98 8.75
C GLU A 4 20.93 8.66 8.58
N LEU A 5 20.59 7.42 8.20
CA LEU A 5 19.21 6.97 8.10
C LEU A 5 18.53 6.83 9.48
N GLU A 6 19.22 6.34 10.50
CA GLU A 6 18.68 6.25 11.86
C GLU A 6 18.39 7.63 12.45
N GLU A 7 19.27 8.61 12.19
CA GLU A 7 19.02 10.01 12.57
C GLU A 7 17.80 10.58 11.84
N LEU A 8 17.69 10.34 10.52
CA LEU A 8 16.54 10.75 9.72
C LEU A 8 15.23 10.14 10.24
N VAL A 9 15.24 8.86 10.58
CA VAL A 9 14.07 8.16 11.17
C VAL A 9 13.71 8.76 12.53
N GLY A 10 14.71 9.17 13.32
CA GLY A 10 14.48 9.89 14.58
C GLY A 10 13.68 11.19 14.38
N PHE A 11 13.91 11.91 13.28
CA PHE A 11 13.18 13.13 12.97
C PHE A 11 11.71 12.92 12.57
N LEU A 12 11.31 11.71 12.15
CA LEU A 12 9.90 11.37 11.89
C LEU A 12 9.05 11.46 13.17
N SER A 13 9.66 11.26 14.33
CA SER A 13 9.01 11.39 15.64
C SER A 13 9.15 12.79 16.26
N SER A 14 9.69 13.76 15.51
CA SER A 14 9.90 15.11 16.02
C SER A 14 8.59 15.79 16.43
N PRO A 15 8.56 16.51 17.58
CA PRO A 15 7.40 17.30 17.97
C PRO A 15 7.21 18.53 17.09
N SER A 16 8.22 18.91 16.30
CA SER A 16 8.17 20.05 15.39
C SER A 16 7.55 19.64 14.05
N PRO A 17 6.35 20.14 13.69
CA PRO A 17 5.70 19.83 12.42
C PRO A 17 6.57 20.07 11.17
N PRO A 18 7.32 21.19 11.03
CA PRO A 18 8.17 21.38 9.85
C PRO A 18 9.33 20.38 9.78
N VAL A 19 9.88 19.96 10.92
CA VAL A 19 10.96 18.95 10.94
C VAL A 19 10.40 17.59 10.55
N LYS A 20 9.24 17.21 11.10
CA LYS A 20 8.56 15.96 10.75
C LYS A 20 8.21 15.90 9.26
N LYS A 21 7.68 17.00 8.71
CA LYS A 21 7.37 17.11 7.28
C LYS A 21 8.61 16.97 6.39
N ALA A 22 9.67 17.72 6.68
CA ALA A 22 10.91 17.61 5.92
C ALA A 22 11.50 16.20 6.01
N ALA A 23 11.47 15.57 7.18
CA ALA A 23 11.95 14.21 7.36
C ALA A 23 11.18 13.20 6.51
N VAL A 24 9.85 13.26 6.51
CA VAL A 24 9.03 12.32 5.71
C VAL A 24 9.17 12.57 4.20
N GLU A 25 9.34 13.82 3.77
CA GLU A 25 9.60 14.16 2.36
C GLU A 25 10.94 13.58 1.89
N ILE A 26 12.01 13.69 2.68
CA ILE A 26 13.30 13.07 2.37
C ILE A 26 13.17 11.55 2.30
N VAL A 27 12.48 10.94 3.28
CA VAL A 27 12.28 9.48 3.31
C VAL A 27 11.46 9.00 2.10
N ARG A 28 10.50 9.79 1.62
CA ARG A 28 9.70 9.48 0.42
C ARG A 28 10.52 9.44 -0.86
N ASP A 29 11.58 10.22 -0.96
CA ASP A 29 12.37 10.25 -2.19
C ASP A 29 13.42 9.11 -2.22
N LEU A 30 13.71 8.44 -1.08
CA LEU A 30 14.68 7.34 -0.99
C LEU A 30 14.31 6.08 -1.80
N PRO A 31 13.05 5.57 -1.78
CA PRO A 31 12.61 4.47 -2.63
C PRO A 31 12.86 4.67 -4.13
N GLY A 32 13.02 5.91 -4.61
CA GLY A 32 13.36 6.22 -5.99
C GLY A 32 14.76 5.75 -6.44
N SER A 33 15.58 5.28 -5.51
CA SER A 33 16.90 4.67 -5.77
C SER A 33 16.98 3.26 -5.19
N GLU A 34 17.66 2.35 -5.89
CA GLU A 34 17.83 0.97 -5.44
C GLU A 34 18.55 0.88 -4.09
N ASP A 35 19.60 1.69 -3.90
CA ASP A 35 20.36 1.80 -2.64
C ASP A 35 19.50 2.33 -1.49
N GLY A 36 18.68 3.36 -1.75
CA GLY A 36 17.80 3.95 -0.75
C GLY A 36 16.71 2.98 -0.29
N LEU A 37 16.06 2.30 -1.23
CA LEU A 37 15.04 1.29 -0.94
C LEU A 37 15.63 0.11 -0.14
N LEU A 38 16.81 -0.36 -0.53
CA LEU A 38 17.51 -1.43 0.19
C LEU A 38 17.88 -1.00 1.60
N SER A 39 18.33 0.24 1.78
CA SER A 39 18.67 0.80 3.09
C SER A 39 17.44 0.88 4.00
N LEU A 40 16.32 1.39 3.50
CA LEU A 40 15.05 1.42 4.25
C LEU A 40 14.57 0.01 4.63
N SER A 41 14.67 -0.94 3.71
CA SER A 41 14.27 -2.34 3.93
C SER A 41 15.10 -2.99 5.05
N LYS A 42 16.42 -2.74 5.08
CA LYS A 42 17.32 -3.22 6.15
C LYS A 42 16.95 -2.64 7.52
N HIS A 43 16.45 -1.41 7.57
CA HIS A 43 16.05 -0.71 8.79
C HIS A 43 14.53 -0.76 9.03
N ALA A 44 13.80 -1.70 8.42
CA ALA A 44 12.35 -1.79 8.52
C ALA A 44 11.85 -1.90 9.98
N SER A 45 12.63 -2.48 10.89
CA SER A 45 12.30 -2.54 12.33
C SER A 45 12.07 -1.18 12.99
N THR A 46 12.75 -0.14 12.51
CA THR A 46 12.72 1.22 13.09
C THR A 46 11.90 2.18 12.24
N VAL A 47 12.00 2.03 10.91
CA VAL A 47 11.28 2.86 9.94
C VAL A 47 9.77 2.60 9.99
N LEU A 48 9.34 1.33 9.96
CA LEU A 48 7.92 0.99 9.82
C LEU A 48 7.05 1.50 10.98
N PRO A 49 7.44 1.37 12.27
CA PRO A 49 6.65 1.94 13.37
C PRO A 49 6.48 3.45 13.25
N SER A 50 7.56 4.15 12.86
CA SER A 50 7.56 5.59 12.67
C SER A 50 6.60 6.00 11.55
N LEU A 51 6.71 5.39 10.37
CA LEU A 51 5.81 5.63 9.24
C LEU A 51 4.35 5.28 9.55
N SER A 52 4.11 4.16 10.25
CA SER A 52 2.77 3.74 10.67
C SER A 52 2.09 4.78 11.56
N GLN A 53 2.83 5.41 12.48
CA GLN A 53 2.30 6.47 13.34
C GLN A 53 1.93 7.71 12.53
N LEU A 54 2.70 8.05 11.49
CA LEU A 54 2.45 9.20 10.62
C LEU A 54 1.17 9.07 9.78
N LEU A 55 0.64 7.87 9.56
CA LEU A 55 -0.63 7.68 8.86
C LEU A 55 -1.82 8.35 9.56
N LYS A 56 -1.70 8.64 10.86
CA LYS A 56 -2.74 9.29 11.67
C LYS A 56 -2.62 10.81 11.70
N ASP A 57 -1.56 11.38 11.13
CA ASP A 57 -1.29 12.81 11.08
C ASP A 57 -2.09 13.49 9.95
N LYS A 58 -1.87 14.80 9.74
CA LYS A 58 -2.49 15.55 8.64
C LYS A 58 -2.00 15.07 7.28
N LYS A 59 -2.80 15.29 6.24
CA LYS A 59 -2.52 14.93 4.83
C LYS A 59 -1.06 15.17 4.42
N GLU A 60 -0.53 16.36 4.70
CA GLU A 60 0.83 16.77 4.33
C GLU A 60 1.96 15.86 4.86
N VAL A 61 1.68 15.06 5.89
CA VAL A 61 2.62 14.11 6.50
C VAL A 61 2.17 12.67 6.26
N SER A 62 0.87 12.40 6.32
CA SER A 62 0.33 11.06 6.16
C SER A 62 0.42 10.54 4.72
N GLU A 63 0.29 11.42 3.73
CA GLU A 63 0.39 11.08 2.30
C GLU A 63 1.79 10.58 1.92
N PRO A 64 2.88 11.34 2.14
CA PRO A 64 4.22 10.83 1.84
C PRO A 64 4.58 9.60 2.68
N ALA A 65 4.11 9.50 3.93
CA ALA A 65 4.32 8.29 4.74
C ALA A 65 3.65 7.06 4.12
N ALA A 66 2.42 7.20 3.61
CA ALA A 66 1.70 6.11 2.97
C ALA A 66 2.37 5.67 1.66
N GLU A 67 2.88 6.61 0.86
CA GLU A 67 3.64 6.30 -0.37
C GLU A 67 4.86 5.43 -0.07
N VAL A 68 5.65 5.78 0.96
CA VAL A 68 6.82 4.97 1.34
C VAL A 68 6.42 3.57 1.80
N LEU A 69 5.32 3.44 2.54
CA LEU A 69 4.82 2.14 2.96
C LEU A 69 4.38 1.30 1.77
N ILE A 70 3.75 1.89 0.76
CA ILE A 70 3.39 1.20 -0.49
C ILE A 70 4.65 0.67 -1.18
N ASP A 71 5.64 1.53 -1.39
CA ASP A 71 6.89 1.14 -2.07
C ASP A 71 7.63 0.02 -1.31
N LEU A 72 7.73 0.14 0.01
CA LEU A 72 8.34 -0.87 0.86
C LEU A 72 7.56 -2.19 0.86
N SER A 73 6.23 -2.14 0.78
CA SER A 73 5.37 -3.32 0.77
C SER A 73 5.46 -4.15 -0.52
N LEU A 74 6.14 -3.65 -1.57
CA LEU A 74 6.49 -4.47 -2.74
C LEU A 74 7.51 -5.56 -2.39
N ASN A 75 8.30 -5.37 -1.32
CA ASN A 75 9.19 -6.40 -0.82
C ASN A 75 8.45 -7.35 0.13
N PHE A 76 8.38 -8.63 -0.24
CA PHE A 76 7.69 -9.67 0.52
C PHE A 76 8.07 -9.72 2.01
N ASN A 77 9.36 -9.62 2.34
CA ASN A 77 9.83 -9.70 3.74
C ASN A 77 9.40 -8.47 4.54
N VAL A 78 9.39 -7.31 3.92
CA VAL A 78 8.97 -6.06 4.55
C VAL A 78 7.45 -6.03 4.71
N ALA A 79 6.69 -6.48 3.71
CA ALA A 79 5.24 -6.66 3.79
C ALA A 79 4.82 -7.64 4.90
N ALA A 80 5.50 -8.79 5.00
CA ALA A 80 5.24 -9.77 6.05
C ALA A 80 5.42 -9.16 7.45
N LYS A 81 6.47 -8.35 7.61
CA LYS A 81 6.72 -7.60 8.84
C LYS A 81 5.66 -6.53 9.12
N MET A 82 5.18 -5.81 8.09
CA MET A 82 4.07 -4.87 8.24
C MET A 82 2.80 -5.57 8.73
N VAL A 83 2.49 -6.76 8.20
CA VAL A 83 1.35 -7.56 8.67
C VAL A 83 1.55 -7.98 10.13
N GLU A 84 2.73 -8.52 10.48
CA GLU A 84 3.07 -8.95 11.84
C GLU A 84 2.91 -7.83 12.87
N MET A 85 3.31 -6.60 12.53
CA MET A 85 3.18 -5.44 13.41
C MET A 85 1.75 -4.83 13.45
N GLY A 86 0.77 -5.42 12.75
CA GLY A 86 -0.62 -4.97 12.77
C GLY A 86 -0.94 -3.81 11.82
N MET A 87 -0.16 -3.62 10.74
CA MET A 87 -0.37 -2.52 9.78
C MET A 87 -1.76 -2.57 9.12
N ILE A 88 -2.30 -3.77 8.86
CA ILE A 88 -3.65 -3.95 8.30
C ILE A 88 -4.69 -3.22 9.17
N LYS A 89 -4.67 -3.45 10.48
CA LYS A 89 -5.57 -2.78 11.42
C LYS A 89 -5.35 -1.27 11.44
N THR A 90 -4.10 -0.83 11.48
CA THR A 90 -3.78 0.61 11.45
C THR A 90 -4.32 1.29 10.19
N ALA A 91 -4.17 0.69 9.02
CA ALA A 91 -4.68 1.23 7.77
C ALA A 91 -6.21 1.31 7.77
N MET A 92 -6.88 0.27 8.26
CA MET A 92 -8.34 0.24 8.40
C MET A 92 -8.86 1.28 9.40
N ASP A 93 -8.20 1.43 10.56
CA ASP A 93 -8.53 2.45 11.56
C ASP A 93 -8.43 3.88 10.99
N VAL A 94 -7.49 4.13 10.07
CA VAL A 94 -7.37 5.43 9.40
C VAL A 94 -8.43 5.57 8.30
N LEU A 95 -8.67 4.52 7.52
CA LEU A 95 -9.69 4.51 6.46
C LEU A 95 -11.10 4.80 6.97
N TYR A 96 -11.46 4.31 8.16
CA TYR A 96 -12.78 4.54 8.76
C TYR A 96 -13.00 5.96 9.26
N LYS A 97 -11.96 6.80 9.31
CA LYS A 97 -12.14 8.20 9.68
C LYS A 97 -12.86 8.94 8.56
N PRO A 98 -13.93 9.70 8.87
CA PRO A 98 -14.74 10.39 7.85
C PRO A 98 -13.93 11.39 7.01
N ASP A 99 -12.84 11.91 7.56
CA ASP A 99 -11.96 12.90 6.91
C ASP A 99 -10.64 12.30 6.41
N SER A 100 -10.60 10.98 6.17
CA SER A 100 -9.40 10.33 5.62
C SER A 100 -9.09 10.88 4.22
N SER A 101 -8.02 11.66 4.12
CA SER A 101 -7.58 12.26 2.86
C SER A 101 -6.64 11.38 2.03
N ILE A 102 -6.27 10.21 2.55
CA ILE A 102 -5.30 9.28 1.94
C ILE A 102 -5.92 7.91 1.65
N THR A 103 -7.25 7.84 1.55
CA THR A 103 -8.01 6.59 1.36
C THR A 103 -7.48 5.72 0.23
N ARG A 104 -7.20 6.30 -0.94
CA ARG A 104 -6.67 5.55 -2.09
C ARG A 104 -5.31 4.90 -1.78
N LEU A 105 -4.40 5.61 -1.12
CA LEU A 105 -3.08 5.08 -0.76
C LEU A 105 -3.19 3.95 0.27
N LEU A 106 -4.10 4.08 1.24
CA LEU A 106 -4.34 3.02 2.23
C LEU A 106 -4.94 1.77 1.58
N VAL A 107 -5.84 1.92 0.61
CA VAL A 107 -6.35 0.77 -0.17
C VAL A 107 -5.21 0.10 -0.95
N MET A 108 -4.36 0.87 -1.64
CA MET A 108 -3.20 0.31 -2.36
C MET A 108 -2.26 -0.45 -1.41
N LEU A 109 -1.99 0.09 -0.23
CA LEU A 109 -1.20 -0.59 0.79
C LEU A 109 -1.87 -1.91 1.23
N LEU A 110 -3.18 -1.89 1.49
CA LEU A 110 -3.93 -3.10 1.87
C LEU A 110 -3.91 -4.15 0.75
N VAL A 111 -4.01 -3.75 -0.51
CA VAL A 111 -3.86 -4.67 -1.65
C VAL A 111 -2.49 -5.33 -1.64
N ASN A 112 -1.40 -4.58 -1.42
CA ASN A 112 -0.06 -5.17 -1.32
C ASN A 112 0.05 -6.14 -0.14
N LEU A 113 -0.45 -5.77 1.04
CA LEU A 113 -0.36 -6.61 2.24
C LEU A 113 -1.25 -7.85 2.16
N THR A 114 -2.36 -7.81 1.41
CA THR A 114 -3.27 -8.95 1.22
C THR A 114 -2.83 -9.91 0.11
N GLN A 115 -1.69 -9.66 -0.54
CA GLN A 115 -1.00 -10.69 -1.32
C GLN A 115 -0.41 -11.79 -0.41
N LEU A 116 -0.30 -11.54 0.89
CA LEU A 116 0.09 -12.51 1.91
C LEU A 116 -1.15 -13.17 2.51
N ASP A 117 -1.13 -14.50 2.67
CA ASP A 117 -2.19 -15.23 3.38
C ASP A 117 -2.40 -14.67 4.80
N SER A 118 -1.33 -14.32 5.50
CA SER A 118 -1.39 -13.69 6.83
C SER A 118 -2.06 -12.32 6.81
N GLY A 119 -1.90 -11.57 5.71
CA GLY A 119 -2.55 -10.29 5.48
C GLY A 119 -4.06 -10.46 5.26
N ILE A 120 -4.47 -11.45 4.46
CA ILE A 120 -5.88 -11.82 4.27
C ILE A 120 -6.52 -12.21 5.60
N VAL A 121 -5.88 -13.11 6.36
CA VAL A 121 -6.37 -13.55 7.67
C VAL A 121 -6.51 -12.35 8.62
N SER A 122 -5.53 -11.45 8.65
CA SER A 122 -5.56 -10.25 9.49
C SER A 122 -6.69 -9.29 9.08
N LEU A 123 -6.95 -9.15 7.77
CA LEU A 123 -8.03 -8.31 7.27
C LEU A 123 -9.40 -8.89 7.64
N LEU A 124 -9.60 -10.20 7.47
CA LEU A 124 -10.85 -10.90 7.78
C LEU A 124 -11.21 -10.88 9.26
N GLN A 125 -10.22 -10.73 10.15
CA GLN A 125 -10.43 -10.62 11.59
C GLN A 125 -10.92 -9.23 12.04
N ILE A 126 -10.94 -8.23 11.16
CA ILE A 126 -11.46 -6.89 11.48
C ILE A 126 -13.00 -6.92 11.47
N GLU A 127 -13.63 -6.37 12.49
CA GLU A 127 -15.09 -6.38 12.64
C GLU A 127 -15.77 -5.33 11.74
N ASP A 128 -15.77 -5.52 10.42
CA ASP A 128 -16.62 -4.77 9.47
C ASP A 128 -16.66 -5.43 8.08
N GLU A 129 -17.76 -6.13 7.78
CA GLU A 129 -17.92 -6.88 6.54
C GLU A 129 -18.02 -6.02 5.26
N LYS A 130 -18.47 -4.77 5.35
CA LYS A 130 -18.75 -3.97 4.13
C LYS A 130 -17.46 -3.46 3.51
N MET A 131 -16.57 -2.92 4.34
CA MET A 131 -15.27 -2.43 3.87
C MET A 131 -14.36 -3.58 3.44
N GLN A 132 -14.39 -4.70 4.18
CA GLN A 132 -13.69 -5.94 3.80
C GLN A 132 -14.07 -6.38 2.39
N ARG A 133 -15.37 -6.43 2.08
CA ARG A 133 -15.85 -6.82 0.75
C ARG A 133 -15.37 -5.88 -0.35
N ALA A 134 -15.31 -4.57 -0.11
CA ALA A 134 -14.82 -3.61 -1.10
C ALA A 134 -13.34 -3.82 -1.41
N ILE A 135 -12.51 -3.97 -0.37
CA ILE A 135 -11.06 -4.21 -0.53
C ILE A 135 -10.81 -5.58 -1.16
N CYS A 136 -11.52 -6.62 -0.73
CA CYS A 136 -11.43 -7.94 -1.35
C CYS A 136 -11.87 -7.91 -2.81
N TYR A 137 -12.93 -7.16 -3.15
CA TYR A 137 -13.36 -7.03 -4.54
C TYR A 137 -12.29 -6.34 -5.40
N GLU A 138 -11.68 -5.25 -4.91
CA GLU A 138 -10.63 -4.53 -5.64
C GLU A 138 -9.33 -5.36 -5.76
N ALA A 139 -8.92 -6.05 -4.70
CA ALA A 139 -7.79 -6.97 -4.71
C ALA A 139 -8.03 -8.17 -5.65
N VAL A 140 -9.24 -8.76 -5.64
CA VAL A 140 -9.63 -9.84 -6.55
C VAL A 140 -9.75 -9.35 -7.98
N GLN A 141 -10.15 -8.10 -8.20
CA GLN A 141 -10.22 -7.52 -9.54
C GLN A 141 -8.82 -7.28 -10.11
N GLU A 142 -7.87 -6.74 -9.35
CA GLU A 142 -6.48 -6.60 -9.80
C GLU A 142 -5.78 -7.95 -10.00
N ALA A 143 -5.90 -8.87 -9.03
CA ALA A 143 -5.33 -10.20 -9.14
C ALA A 143 -5.99 -11.00 -10.27
N GLY A 144 -7.31 -10.89 -10.41
CA GLY A 144 -8.11 -11.50 -11.46
C GLY A 144 -7.75 -10.96 -12.84
N LEU A 145 -7.53 -9.64 -12.98
CA LEU A 145 -7.04 -9.05 -14.23
C LEU A 145 -5.66 -9.62 -14.57
N ARG A 146 -4.70 -9.59 -13.62
CA ARG A 146 -3.35 -10.11 -13.85
C ARG A 146 -3.35 -11.60 -14.20
N ALA A 147 -4.16 -12.39 -13.50
CA ALA A 147 -4.33 -13.81 -13.78
C ALA A 147 -4.93 -14.03 -15.17
N PHE A 148 -5.97 -13.26 -15.54
CA PHE A 148 -6.58 -13.30 -16.86
C PHE A 148 -5.57 -13.01 -17.98
N TRP A 149 -4.77 -11.96 -17.85
CA TRP A 149 -3.71 -11.65 -18.82
C TRP A 149 -2.60 -12.71 -18.87
N SER A 150 -2.34 -13.42 -17.77
CA SER A 150 -1.33 -14.49 -17.72
C SER A 150 -1.76 -15.81 -18.38
N VAL A 151 -3.06 -16.01 -18.65
CA VAL A 151 -3.61 -17.26 -19.23
C VAL A 151 -4.19 -17.08 -20.63
N ASN A 152 -3.56 -16.25 -21.47
CA ASN A 152 -4.05 -15.89 -22.82
C ASN A 152 -5.39 -15.13 -22.83
N GLY A 153 -5.70 -14.36 -21.78
CA GLY A 153 -6.85 -13.44 -21.72
C GLY A 153 -7.09 -12.62 -23.00
N PRO A 154 -6.07 -11.99 -23.62
CA PRO A 154 -6.27 -11.27 -24.88
C PRO A 154 -6.74 -12.15 -26.04
N CYS A 155 -6.29 -13.41 -26.17
CA CYS A 155 -6.83 -14.33 -27.18
C CYS A 155 -8.27 -14.74 -26.87
N ILE A 156 -8.63 -14.91 -25.59
CA ILE A 156 -10.00 -15.24 -25.19
C ILE A 156 -10.95 -14.08 -25.50
N LEU A 157 -10.53 -12.84 -25.26
CA LEU A 157 -11.29 -11.66 -25.70
C LEU A 157 -11.40 -11.63 -27.22
N GLN A 158 -10.29 -11.81 -27.94
CA GLN A 158 -10.26 -11.75 -29.39
C GLN A 158 -11.20 -12.78 -30.05
N VAL A 159 -11.21 -14.03 -29.57
CA VAL A 159 -12.15 -15.08 -30.02
C VAL A 159 -13.59 -14.75 -29.60
N GLY A 160 -13.80 -14.23 -28.40
CA GLY A 160 -15.14 -13.82 -27.95
C GLY A 160 -15.75 -12.67 -28.77
N TYR A 161 -14.92 -11.78 -29.32
CA TYR A 161 -15.35 -10.70 -30.22
C TYR A 161 -15.45 -11.15 -31.69
N GLU A 162 -14.74 -12.19 -32.11
CA GLU A 162 -14.85 -12.75 -33.48
C GLU A 162 -16.26 -13.30 -33.78
N ASP A 163 -16.97 -13.75 -32.75
CA ASP A 163 -18.36 -14.25 -32.82
C ASP A 163 -19.40 -13.24 -32.28
N GLU A 164 -19.00 -12.00 -31.94
CA GLU A 164 -19.88 -10.99 -31.36
C GLU A 164 -20.58 -10.17 -32.45
N GLU A 165 -21.91 -10.16 -32.45
CA GLU A 165 -22.73 -9.46 -33.45
C GLU A 165 -23.29 -8.14 -32.92
N ASP A 166 -23.15 -7.84 -31.62
CA ASP A 166 -23.62 -6.59 -31.03
C ASP A 166 -22.69 -5.40 -31.41
N PRO A 167 -23.21 -4.40 -32.17
CA PRO A 167 -22.42 -3.26 -32.61
C PRO A 167 -21.89 -2.38 -31.47
N GLN A 168 -22.59 -2.32 -30.32
CA GLN A 168 -22.15 -1.51 -29.18
C GLN A 168 -20.98 -2.13 -28.44
N VAL A 169 -20.87 -3.45 -28.50
CA VAL A 169 -19.81 -4.22 -27.85
C VAL A 169 -18.54 -4.15 -28.72
N MET A 170 -18.68 -4.23 -30.05
CA MET A 170 -17.55 -4.04 -30.98
C MET A 170 -16.90 -2.64 -30.95
N GLU A 171 -17.64 -1.58 -30.57
CA GLU A 171 -17.10 -0.20 -30.49
C GLU A 171 -16.34 0.13 -29.19
N ALA A 172 -16.31 -0.78 -28.21
CA ALA A 172 -15.78 -0.51 -26.86
C ALA A 172 -14.26 -0.68 -26.69
N ILE A 173 -13.49 -0.67 -27.79
CA ILE A 173 -12.01 -0.83 -27.80
C ILE A 173 -11.30 0.52 -27.94
#